data_AF-S6VX76-F1
#
_entry.id   AF-S6VX76-F1
#
_cell.length_a   1.000
_cell.length_b   1.000
_cell.length_c   1.000
_cell.angle_alpha   90.00
_cell.angle_beta   90.00
_cell.angle_gamma   90.00
#
_symmetry.space_group_name_H-M   'P 1'
#
loop_
_entity.id
_entity.type
_entity.pdbx_description
1 polymer ?
#
loop_
_entity_poly.entity_id
_entity_poly.type
_entity_poly.pdbx_seq_one_letter_code
_entity_poly.pdbx_strand_id
1 'polypeptide(L)'
;MQNGGGPACLRLRVALNETELAAVNAGVIMTAPLYETLTQWVDRHYRDRMSENDLADPRLLTECRTALDELTQILKLGAVYPFQLN
;
A
#
# COMPACT_ATOMS: atom_id res chain seq x y z
N MET A 1 12.64 14.00 0.79
CA MET A 1 13.71 13.58 -0.15
C MET A 1 14.89 12.87 0.55
N GLN A 2 14.73 12.26 1.73
CA GLN A 2 15.88 11.75 2.50
C GLN A 2 16.49 10.46 1.93
N ASN A 3 15.78 9.75 1.05
CA ASN A 3 16.26 8.58 0.30
C ASN A 3 16.32 8.83 -1.21
N GLY A 4 16.55 10.07 -1.65
CA GLY A 4 16.80 10.41 -3.06
C GLY A 4 15.60 10.35 -4.03
N GLY A 5 14.41 9.93 -3.58
CA GLY A 5 13.21 9.85 -4.43
C GLY A 5 12.37 11.13 -4.45
N GLY A 6 12.21 11.73 -5.63
CA GLY A 6 11.36 12.91 -5.87
C GLY A 6 9.96 12.59 -6.38
N PRO A 7 9.13 13.62 -6.68
CA PRO A 7 7.75 13.42 -7.13
C PRO A 7 7.63 12.51 -8.34
N ALA A 8 8.59 12.57 -9.28
CA ALA A 8 8.61 11.70 -10.45
C ALA A 8 8.99 10.24 -10.11
N CYS A 9 9.79 10.01 -9.08
CA CYS A 9 10.23 8.68 -8.66
C CYS A 9 9.12 7.87 -7.98
N LEU A 10 8.09 8.54 -7.43
CA LEU A 10 6.96 7.92 -6.74
C LEU A 10 5.79 7.55 -7.67
N ARG A 11 5.94 7.72 -8.99
CA ARG A 11 4.85 7.46 -9.94
C ARG A 11 5.29 6.73 -11.20
N LEU A 12 4.43 5.85 -11.67
CA LEU A 12 4.50 5.27 -13.00
C LEU A 12 3.44 5.95 -13.89
N ARG A 13 3.88 6.54 -15.02
CA ARG A 13 2.94 7.08 -16.02
C ARG A 13 2.56 5.95 -16.97
N VAL A 14 1.27 5.65 -17.06
CA VAL A 14 0.71 4.68 -18.00
C VAL A 14 -0.38 5.40 -18.79
N ALA A 15 -0.20 5.50 -20.10
CA ALA A 15 -1.21 6.07 -20.99
C ALA A 15 -2.26 4.99 -21.30
N LEU A 16 -3.53 5.30 -21.11
CA LEU A 16 -4.66 4.38 -21.31
C LEU A 16 -5.77 5.09 -22.08
N ASN A 17 -6.43 4.38 -22.97
CA ASN A 17 -7.73 4.79 -23.51
C ASN A 17 -8.87 4.42 -22.54
N GLU A 18 -10.11 4.80 -22.86
CA GLU A 18 -11.28 4.59 -21.99
C GLU A 18 -11.57 3.10 -21.72
N THR A 19 -11.39 2.24 -22.72
CA THR A 19 -11.62 0.79 -22.58
C THR A 19 -10.56 0.16 -21.69
N GLU A 20 -9.30 0.56 -21.85
CA GLU A 20 -8.19 0.09 -21.03
C GLU A 20 -8.34 0.58 -19.58
N LEU A 21 -8.74 1.83 -19.37
CA LEU A 21 -9.01 2.37 -18.04
C LEU A 21 -10.15 1.61 -17.35
N ALA A 22 -11.22 1.26 -18.08
CA ALA A 22 -12.33 0.48 -17.54
C ALA A 22 -11.92 -0.96 -17.16
N ALA A 23 -10.84 -1.49 -17.74
CA ALA A 23 -10.30 -2.81 -17.40
C ALA A 23 -9.33 -2.79 -16.20
N VAL A 24 -8.90 -1.62 -15.73
CA VAL A 24 -8.08 -1.50 -14.52
C VAL A 24 -8.89 -1.91 -13.29
N ASN A 25 -8.24 -2.53 -12.30
CA ASN A 25 -8.85 -2.76 -11.00
C ASN A 25 -9.31 -1.42 -10.38
N ALA A 26 -10.62 -1.21 -10.32
CA ALA A 26 -11.20 0.02 -9.76
C ALA A 26 -10.80 0.26 -8.30
N GLY A 27 -10.41 -0.78 -7.55
CA GLY A 27 -9.93 -0.69 -6.17
C GLY A 27 -8.64 0.12 -6.00
N VAL A 28 -7.88 0.37 -7.06
CA VAL A 28 -6.63 1.16 -7.02
C VAL A 28 -6.75 2.55 -7.64
N ILE A 29 -7.92 2.91 -8.19
CA ILE A 29 -8.15 4.24 -8.76
C ILE A 29 -8.46 5.21 -7.62
N MET A 30 -7.64 6.27 -7.52
CA MET A 30 -7.76 7.24 -6.43
C MET A 30 -9.09 7.99 -6.49
N THR A 31 -9.78 8.03 -5.35
CA THR A 31 -11.02 8.78 -5.10
C THR A 31 -10.95 9.38 -3.70
N ALA A 32 -11.79 10.37 -3.38
CA ALA A 32 -11.81 10.94 -2.02
C ALA A 32 -12.10 9.88 -0.92
N PRO A 33 -13.06 8.94 -1.08
CA PRO A 33 -13.26 7.88 -0.11
C PRO A 33 -12.05 6.93 0.03
N LEU A 34 -11.37 6.59 -1.07
CA LEU A 34 -10.19 5.73 -1.01
C LEU A 34 -9.03 6.46 -0.31
N TYR A 35 -8.85 7.75 -0.57
CA TYR A 35 -7.86 8.58 0.12
C TYR A 35 -8.07 8.58 1.64
N GLU A 36 -9.30 8.79 2.10
CA GLU A 36 -9.64 8.77 3.53
C GLU A 36 -9.38 7.39 4.15
N THR A 37 -9.79 6.33 3.46
CA THR A 37 -9.59 4.94 3.90
C THR A 37 -8.09 4.62 4.04
N LEU A 38 -7.28 4.98 3.04
CA LEU A 38 -5.84 4.75 3.06
C LEU A 38 -5.14 5.57 4.13
N THR A 39 -5.57 6.81 4.37
CA THR A 39 -5.00 7.66 5.44
C THR A 39 -5.27 7.06 6.81
N GLN A 40 -6.51 6.61 7.08
CA GLN A 40 -6.85 5.93 8.33
C GLN A 40 -6.10 4.60 8.50
N TRP A 41 -5.89 3.86 7.40
CA TRP A 41 -5.07 2.65 7.42
C TRP A 41 -3.61 2.97 7.76
N VAL A 42 -3.03 4.05 7.22
CA VAL A 42 -1.69 4.52 7.59
C VAL A 42 -1.66 4.89 9.08
N ASP A 43 -2.60 5.70 9.56
CA ASP A 43 -2.66 6.14 10.97
C ASP A 43 -2.77 4.95 11.94
N ARG A 44 -3.41 3.86 11.53
CA ARG A 44 -3.55 2.65 12.34
C ARG A 44 -2.26 1.80 12.40
N HIS A 45 -1.51 1.73 11.30
CA HIS A 45 -0.45 0.71 11.14
C HIS A 45 0.97 1.27 11.14
N TYR A 46 1.17 2.53 10.80
CA TYR A 46 2.51 3.11 10.67
C TYR A 46 3.01 3.63 12.02
N ARG A 47 4.26 3.30 12.35
CA ARG A 47 4.95 3.88 13.49
C ARG A 47 5.44 5.29 13.15
N ASP A 48 5.31 6.23 14.07
CA ASP A 48 5.82 7.60 13.90
C ASP A 48 7.36 7.67 13.81
N ARG A 49 8.05 6.63 14.31
CA ARG A 49 9.50 6.49 14.31
C ARG A 49 9.90 5.05 14.07
N MET A 50 10.97 4.86 13.31
CA MET A 50 11.59 3.57 13.05
C MET A 50 13.10 3.75 12.92
N SER A 51 13.85 2.81 13.50
CA SER A 51 15.30 2.69 13.41
C SER A 51 15.67 1.30 12.91
N GLU A 52 16.94 1.12 12.55
CA GLU A 52 17.45 -0.18 12.09
C GLU A 52 17.28 -1.28 13.15
N ASN A 53 17.40 -0.94 14.44
CA ASN A 53 17.23 -1.90 15.53
C ASN A 53 15.79 -2.43 15.64
N ASP A 54 14.79 -1.63 15.22
CA ASP A 54 13.38 -2.04 15.24
C ASP A 54 13.09 -3.15 14.22
N LEU A 55 13.94 -3.31 13.20
CA LEU A 55 13.81 -4.38 12.20
C LEU A 55 14.01 -5.77 12.82
N ALA A 56 14.67 -5.86 13.97
CA ALA A 56 14.84 -7.11 14.72
C ALA A 56 13.64 -7.45 15.62
N ASP A 57 12.68 -6.54 15.80
CA ASP A 57 11.48 -6.79 16.61
C ASP A 57 10.52 -7.72 15.85
N PRO A 58 10.27 -8.96 16.34
CA PRO A 58 9.35 -9.87 15.67
C PRO A 58 7.92 -9.34 15.59
N ARG A 59 7.52 -8.39 16.45
CA ARG A 59 6.19 -7.75 16.38
C ARG A 59 6.04 -6.93 15.11
N LEU A 60 7.11 -6.29 14.62
CA LEU A 60 7.08 -5.52 13.38
C LEU A 60 6.66 -6.41 12.20
N LEU A 61 7.15 -7.65 12.15
CA LEU A 61 6.75 -8.60 11.10
C LEU A 61 5.24 -8.88 11.12
N THR A 62 4.68 -9.09 12.31
CA THR A 62 3.24 -9.36 12.48
C THR A 62 2.40 -8.12 12.13
N GLU A 63 2.83 -6.93 12.55
CA GLU A 63 2.22 -5.65 12.18
C GLU A 63 2.20 -5.47 10.66
N CYS A 64 3.35 -5.65 9.98
CA CYS A 64 3.44 -5.53 8.52
C CYS A 64 2.53 -6.52 7.79
N ARG A 65 2.50 -7.79 8.21
CA ARG A 65 1.64 -8.80 7.57
C ARG A 65 0.15 -8.48 7.77
N THR A 66 -0.23 -8.03 8.96
CA THR A 66 -1.60 -7.62 9.27
C THR A 66 -2.01 -6.42 8.42
N ALA A 67 -1.15 -5.39 8.36
CA ALA A 67 -1.38 -4.20 7.56
C ALA A 67 -1.52 -4.53 6.07
N LEU A 68 -0.63 -5.36 5.51
CA LEU A 68 -0.66 -5.77 4.11
C LEU A 68 -1.89 -6.61 3.78
N ASP A 69 -2.32 -7.50 4.68
CA ASP A 69 -3.53 -8.30 4.47
C ASP A 69 -4.77 -7.40 4.38
N GLU A 70 -4.95 -6.48 5.33
CA GLU A 70 -6.02 -5.47 5.29
C GLU A 70 -5.95 -4.61 4.02
N LEU A 71 -4.75 -4.17 3.62
CA LEU A 71 -4.57 -3.36 2.42
C LEU A 71 -4.98 -4.11 1.14
N THR A 72 -4.67 -5.40 1.03
CA THR A 72 -5.12 -6.20 -0.14
C THR A 72 -6.64 -6.33 -0.21
N GLN A 73 -7.32 -6.33 0.94
CA GLN A 73 -8.78 -6.32 0.99
C GLN A 73 -9.34 -4.95 0.56
N ILE A 74 -8.78 -3.84 1.08
CA ILE A 74 -9.14 -2.47 0.69
C ILE A 74 -9.01 -2.29 -0.83
N LEU A 75 -7.88 -2.72 -1.39
CA LEU A 75 -7.55 -2.54 -2.80
C LEU A 75 -8.09 -3.66 -3.72
N LYS A 76 -8.78 -4.65 -3.17
CA LYS A 76 -9.36 -5.80 -3.89
C LYS A 76 -8.34 -6.56 -4.75
N LEU A 77 -7.16 -6.81 -4.20
CA LEU A 77 -6.05 -7.46 -4.90
C LEU A 77 -6.06 -9.00 -4.77
N GLY A 78 -6.86 -9.53 -3.85
CA GLY A 78 -6.78 -10.93 -3.44
C GLY A 78 -5.45 -11.24 -2.75
N ALA A 79 -5.13 -12.53 -2.63
CA ALA A 79 -3.87 -13.00 -2.04
C ALA A 79 -2.72 -12.81 -3.04
N VAL A 80 -2.07 -11.65 -3.01
CA VAL A 80 -0.94 -11.30 -3.89
C VAL A 80 0.42 -11.45 -3.18
N TYR A 81 0.44 -11.41 -1.85
CA TYR A 81 1.67 -11.59 -1.09
C TYR A 81 1.92 -13.06 -0.74
N PRO A 82 3.17 -13.55 -0.77
CA PRO A 82 3.48 -14.95 -0.47
C PRO A 82 3.00 -15.46 0.91
N PHE A 83 2.90 -14.57 1.91
CA PHE A 83 2.43 -14.97 3.24
C PHE A 83 0.93 -15.27 3.30
N GLN A 84 0.16 -14.87 2.29
CA GLN A 84 -1.31 -15.06 2.20
C GLN A 84 -1.69 -16.37 1.48
N LEU A 85 -0.71 -17.06 0.88
CA LEU A 85 -0.94 -18.26 0.06
C LEU A 85 -0.77 -19.57 0.84
N ASN A 86 -0.40 -19.50 2.13
CA ASN A 86 -0.15 -20.66 2.98
C ASN A 86 -1.18 -20.75 4.10
#